data_AF-A4HXP9-F1
#
_entry.id   AF-A4HXP9-F1
#
_cell.length_a   1.000
_cell.length_b   1.000
_cell.length_c   1.000
_cell.angle_alpha   90.00
_cell.angle_beta   90.00
_cell.angle_gamma   90.00
#
_symmetry.space_group_name_H-M   'P 1'
#
loop_
_entity.id
_entity.type
_entity.pdbx_description
1 polymer ?
#
loop_
_entity_poly.entity_id
_entity_poly.type
_entity_poly.pdbx_seq_one_letter_code
_entity_poly.pdbx_strand_id
1 'polypeptide(L)'
;MGKNPPKWLPGERVKETILLQRKSVEQLRADRVLRKDKLQERRERHKNKLDAKRKRKLSTKKFISAQTILKHAQRKENQGRKFQKIGEKVEGRRRHVNFGELKKRLRESPVRLVVRAKGSQIPPEVAAAFRKLGLLKIYSARLISLTPRTEKLIEQLTPFSIVGQPDRAQVESLLRTRGSLYNEETQTKRLISGNLLLEQALGQYNVLCIEDLVETIATHGEHVEEVLRHIAPFDFHPPRQLFIERHRSVHQKLEIVNKHSFAAYLSDQLQQITVEKQRKTAAAAKKSTTVAVKRKAA
;
A
#
# COMPACT_ATOMS: atom_id res chain seq x y z
N MET A 1 -12.91 -10.98 52.93
CA MET A 1 -12.65 -10.04 54.05
C MET A 1 -13.95 -9.31 54.35
N GLY A 2 -14.85 -9.94 55.13
CA GLY A 2 -16.09 -9.29 55.55
C GLY A 2 -15.76 -8.32 56.68
N LYS A 3 -16.14 -7.04 56.55
CA LYS A 3 -16.06 -6.10 57.67
C LYS A 3 -16.93 -6.65 58.80
N ASN A 4 -16.41 -6.65 60.03
CA ASN A 4 -17.24 -6.98 61.18
C ASN A 4 -18.49 -6.09 61.17
N PRO A 5 -19.68 -6.67 61.43
CA PRO A 5 -20.90 -5.91 61.48
C PRO A 5 -20.77 -4.79 62.52
N PRO A 6 -21.40 -3.62 62.31
CA PRO A 6 -21.36 -2.53 63.27
C PRO A 6 -21.77 -3.01 64.66
N LYS A 7 -20.98 -2.68 65.69
CA LYS A 7 -21.10 -3.19 67.06
C LYS A 7 -22.44 -2.85 67.75
N TRP A 8 -23.24 -1.95 67.17
CA TRP A 8 -24.52 -1.47 67.70
C TRP A 8 -25.76 -2.27 67.24
N LEU A 9 -25.60 -3.22 66.31
CA LEU A 9 -26.72 -4.06 65.87
C LEU A 9 -27.02 -5.17 66.91
N PRO A 10 -28.29 -5.31 67.37
CA PRO A 10 -28.69 -6.43 68.22
C PRO A 10 -28.33 -7.77 67.57
N GLY A 11 -27.88 -8.74 68.36
CA GLY A 11 -27.25 -9.98 67.87
C GLY A 11 -28.07 -10.80 66.86
N GLU A 12 -29.41 -10.73 66.89
CA GLU A 12 -30.26 -11.37 65.88
C GLU A 12 -30.20 -10.67 64.51
N ARG A 13 -30.28 -9.32 64.48
CA ARG A 13 -30.10 -8.54 63.23
C ARG A 13 -28.68 -8.69 62.66
N VAL A 14 -27.68 -8.96 63.50
CA VAL A 14 -26.33 -9.31 63.03
C VAL A 14 -26.34 -10.60 62.21
N LYS A 15 -27.06 -11.65 62.64
CA LYS A 15 -27.18 -12.90 61.88
C LYS A 15 -27.87 -12.66 60.54
N GLU A 16 -28.95 -11.89 60.51
CA GLU A 16 -29.68 -11.56 59.27
C GLU A 16 -28.84 -10.77 58.27
N THR A 17 -28.12 -9.74 58.73
CA THR A 17 -27.24 -8.93 57.87
C THR A 17 -26.09 -9.75 57.30
N ILE A 18 -25.49 -10.64 58.09
CA ILE A 18 -24.46 -11.60 57.61
C ILE A 18 -25.06 -12.55 56.56
N LEU A 19 -26.28 -13.07 56.77
CA LEU A 19 -26.97 -13.94 55.81
C LEU A 19 -27.31 -13.20 54.50
N LEU A 20 -27.76 -11.94 54.58
CA LEU A 20 -28.01 -11.09 53.40
C LEU A 20 -26.72 -10.83 52.61
N GLN A 21 -25.61 -10.52 53.29
CA GLN A 21 -24.31 -10.37 52.64
C GLN A 21 -23.84 -11.67 51.98
N ARG A 22 -24.04 -12.83 52.63
CA ARG A 22 -23.72 -14.14 52.04
C ARG A 22 -24.55 -14.41 50.79
N LYS A 23 -25.88 -14.20 50.84
CA LYS A 23 -26.77 -14.34 49.68
C LYS A 23 -26.34 -13.40 48.53
N SER A 24 -25.97 -12.16 48.83
CA SER A 24 -25.47 -11.22 47.81
C SER A 24 -24.14 -11.67 47.20
N VAL A 25 -23.20 -12.18 48.01
CA VAL A 25 -21.92 -12.71 47.51
C VAL A 25 -22.14 -13.99 46.68
N GLU A 26 -23.06 -14.86 47.06
CA GLU A 26 -23.43 -16.05 46.30
C GLU A 26 -24.09 -15.68 44.96
N GLN A 27 -25.00 -14.71 44.95
CA GLN A 27 -25.57 -14.16 43.72
C GLN A 27 -24.49 -13.56 42.80
N LEU A 28 -23.56 -12.78 43.33
CA LEU A 28 -22.43 -12.24 42.56
C LEU A 28 -21.49 -13.33 42.00
N ARG A 29 -21.31 -14.43 42.74
CA ARG A 29 -20.56 -15.60 42.28
C ARG A 29 -21.31 -16.33 41.17
N ALA A 30 -22.60 -16.57 41.32
CA ALA A 30 -23.46 -17.19 40.31
C ALA A 30 -23.47 -16.38 39.02
N ASP A 31 -23.64 -15.05 39.12
CA ASP A 31 -23.55 -14.12 37.97
C ASP A 31 -22.20 -14.18 37.26
N ARG A 32 -21.10 -14.31 38.02
CA ARG A 32 -19.75 -14.42 37.46
C ARG A 32 -19.56 -15.72 36.68
N VAL A 33 -20.07 -16.84 37.20
CA VAL A 33 -20.04 -18.14 36.51
C VAL A 33 -20.88 -18.07 35.23
N LEU A 34 -22.11 -17.56 35.32
CA LEU A 34 -23.01 -17.41 34.17
C LEU A 34 -22.43 -16.49 33.07
N ARG A 35 -21.69 -15.44 33.44
CA ARG A 35 -20.95 -14.59 32.47
C ARG A 35 -19.79 -15.34 31.80
N LYS A 36 -19.05 -16.17 32.54
CA LYS A 36 -17.97 -17.00 31.99
C LYS A 36 -18.53 -18.05 31.02
N ASP A 37 -19.62 -18.72 31.38
CA ASP A 37 -20.27 -19.75 30.55
C ASP A 37 -20.82 -19.13 29.26
N LYS A 38 -21.51 -17.98 29.35
CA LYS A 38 -21.95 -17.22 28.16
C LYS A 38 -20.78 -16.81 27.25
N LEU A 39 -19.62 -16.46 27.82
CA LEU A 39 -18.43 -16.12 27.03
C LEU A 39 -17.81 -17.36 26.38
N GLN A 40 -17.76 -18.50 27.08
CA GLN A 40 -17.31 -19.78 26.55
C GLN A 40 -18.23 -20.25 25.43
N GLU A 41 -19.54 -20.23 25.63
CA GLU A 41 -20.53 -20.58 24.62
C GLU A 41 -20.40 -19.69 23.36
N ARG A 42 -20.18 -18.37 23.53
CA ARG A 42 -19.88 -17.47 22.41
C ARG A 42 -18.61 -17.85 21.67
N ARG A 43 -17.54 -18.24 22.37
CA ARG A 43 -16.28 -18.70 21.77
C ARG A 43 -16.46 -20.02 21.02
N GLU A 44 -17.21 -20.97 21.58
CA GLU A 44 -17.53 -22.25 20.96
C GLU A 44 -18.41 -22.09 19.72
N ARG A 45 -19.47 -21.28 19.79
CA ARG A 45 -20.29 -20.91 18.63
C ARG A 45 -19.43 -20.28 17.53
N HIS A 46 -18.48 -19.41 17.88
CA HIS A 46 -17.56 -18.81 16.91
C HIS A 46 -16.60 -19.86 16.31
N LYS A 47 -16.03 -20.75 17.12
CA LYS A 47 -15.19 -21.86 16.69
C LYS A 47 -15.95 -22.80 15.73
N ASN A 48 -17.15 -23.23 16.11
CA ASN A 48 -18.02 -24.08 15.29
C ASN A 48 -18.40 -23.41 13.96
N LYS A 49 -18.68 -22.09 13.96
CA LYS A 49 -18.90 -21.32 12.72
C LYS A 49 -17.66 -21.29 11.82
N LEU A 50 -16.46 -21.11 12.39
CA LEU A 50 -15.22 -21.15 11.63
C LEU A 50 -14.93 -22.53 11.06
N ASP A 51 -15.14 -23.59 11.85
CA ASP A 51 -14.91 -24.97 11.42
C ASP A 51 -15.94 -25.42 10.37
N ALA A 52 -17.21 -25.03 10.50
CA ALA A 52 -18.22 -25.23 9.46
C ALA A 52 -17.83 -24.51 8.15
N LYS A 53 -17.33 -23.27 8.23
CA LYS A 53 -16.80 -22.55 7.06
C LYS A 53 -15.58 -23.26 6.45
N ARG A 54 -14.68 -23.82 7.26
CA ARG A 54 -13.52 -24.60 6.79
C ARG A 54 -13.94 -25.90 6.09
N LYS A 55 -14.86 -26.66 6.68
CA LYS A 55 -15.43 -27.89 6.10
C LYS A 55 -16.13 -27.61 4.76
N ARG A 56 -16.96 -26.56 4.69
CA ARG A 56 -17.57 -26.10 3.42
C ARG A 56 -16.53 -25.68 2.39
N LYS A 57 -15.46 -24.98 2.79
CA LYS A 57 -14.36 -24.63 1.88
C LYS A 57 -13.63 -25.86 1.36
N LEU A 58 -13.39 -26.86 2.22
CA LEU A 58 -12.76 -28.11 1.81
C LEU A 58 -13.63 -28.90 0.82
N SER A 59 -14.95 -28.99 1.05
CA SER A 59 -15.86 -29.67 0.12
C SER A 59 -16.06 -28.93 -1.19
N THR A 60 -16.06 -27.60 -1.17
CA THR A 60 -16.18 -26.74 -2.38
C THR A 60 -14.87 -26.56 -3.15
N LYS A 61 -13.71 -26.95 -2.58
CA LYS A 61 -12.44 -26.93 -3.31
C LYS A 61 -12.52 -27.95 -4.44
N LYS A 62 -12.74 -27.44 -5.66
CA LYS A 62 -12.64 -28.23 -6.89
C LYS A 62 -11.27 -28.91 -6.93
N PHE A 63 -11.25 -30.21 -7.23
CA PHE A 63 -10.02 -30.93 -7.49
C PHE A 63 -9.25 -30.22 -8.61
N ILE A 64 -8.00 -29.85 -8.34
CA ILE A 64 -7.14 -29.22 -9.34
C ILE A 64 -6.54 -30.36 -10.16
N SER A 65 -6.94 -30.46 -11.44
CA SER A 65 -6.38 -31.47 -12.35
C SER A 65 -4.85 -31.36 -12.43
N ALA A 66 -4.17 -32.51 -12.50
CA ALA A 66 -2.71 -32.59 -12.65
C ALA A 66 -2.21 -31.76 -13.85
N GLN A 67 -2.99 -31.70 -14.94
CA GLN A 67 -2.68 -30.87 -16.11
C GLN A 67 -2.60 -29.36 -15.76
N THR A 68 -3.44 -28.88 -14.84
CA THR A 68 -3.43 -27.48 -14.40
C THR A 68 -2.17 -27.18 -13.59
N ILE A 69 -1.75 -28.10 -12.73
CA ILE A 69 -0.52 -27.99 -11.95
C ILE A 69 0.70 -27.93 -12.90
N LEU A 70 0.75 -28.84 -13.87
CA LEU A 70 1.81 -28.88 -14.88
C LEU A 70 1.86 -27.58 -15.70
N LYS A 71 0.71 -27.09 -16.17
CA LYS A 71 0.61 -25.83 -16.92
C LYS A 71 1.10 -24.62 -16.09
N HIS A 72 0.82 -24.60 -14.79
CA HIS A 72 1.34 -23.57 -13.89
C HIS A 72 2.86 -23.65 -13.71
N ALA A 73 3.40 -24.87 -13.56
CA ALA A 73 4.84 -25.10 -13.47
C ALA A 73 5.57 -24.66 -14.74
N GLN A 74 5.11 -25.10 -15.92
CA GLN A 74 5.66 -24.70 -17.22
C GLN A 74 5.58 -23.19 -17.44
N ARG A 75 4.46 -22.55 -17.06
CA ARG A 75 4.34 -21.08 -17.13
C ARG A 75 5.36 -20.39 -16.26
N LYS A 76 5.62 -20.91 -15.06
CA LYS A 76 6.59 -20.36 -14.10
C LYS A 76 8.01 -20.45 -14.66
N GLU A 77 8.40 -21.60 -15.22
CA GLU A 77 9.70 -21.75 -15.92
C GLU A 77 9.83 -20.78 -17.09
N ASN A 78 8.83 -20.71 -17.96
CA ASN A 78 8.84 -19.82 -19.11
C ASN A 78 8.97 -18.35 -18.70
N GLN A 79 8.34 -17.96 -17.58
CA GLN A 79 8.48 -16.62 -17.01
C GLN A 79 9.89 -16.36 -16.45
N GLY A 80 10.52 -17.36 -15.81
CA GLY A 80 11.91 -17.26 -15.35
C GLY A 80 12.88 -17.07 -16.53
N ARG A 81 12.76 -17.91 -17.56
CA ARG A 81 13.56 -17.77 -18.80
C ARG A 81 13.37 -16.41 -19.46
N LYS A 82 12.14 -15.88 -19.51
CA LYS A 82 11.88 -14.51 -20.01
C LYS A 82 12.56 -13.44 -19.16
N PHE A 83 12.51 -13.56 -17.84
CA PHE A 83 13.16 -12.64 -16.91
C PHE A 83 14.69 -12.60 -17.10
N GLN A 84 15.33 -13.75 -17.24
CA GLN A 84 16.76 -13.85 -17.54
C GLN A 84 17.11 -13.21 -18.89
N LYS A 85 16.38 -13.59 -19.96
CA LYS A 85 16.57 -13.05 -21.33
C LYS A 85 16.45 -11.53 -21.40
N ILE A 86 15.53 -10.93 -20.64
CA ILE A 86 15.43 -9.46 -20.57
C ILE A 86 16.71 -8.89 -19.99
N GLY A 87 17.23 -9.48 -18.90
CA GLY A 87 18.47 -9.05 -18.25
C GLY A 87 19.67 -9.12 -19.17
N GLU A 88 19.82 -10.22 -19.91
CA GLU A 88 20.87 -10.40 -20.92
C GLU A 88 20.77 -9.35 -22.02
N LYS A 89 19.57 -9.02 -22.49
CA LYS A 89 19.35 -7.96 -23.48
C LYS A 89 19.78 -6.59 -22.96
N VAL A 90 19.50 -6.26 -21.69
CA VAL A 90 19.95 -4.99 -21.09
C VAL A 90 21.47 -4.96 -21.01
N GLU A 91 22.10 -6.05 -20.58
CA GLU A 91 23.56 -6.14 -20.49
C GLU A 91 24.23 -6.07 -21.86
N GLY A 92 23.67 -6.73 -22.87
CA GLY A 92 24.13 -6.63 -24.25
C GLY A 92 24.12 -5.18 -24.73
N ARG A 93 23.02 -4.44 -24.53
CA ARG A 93 22.95 -3.01 -24.88
C ARG A 93 23.99 -2.18 -24.14
N ARG A 94 24.26 -2.49 -22.87
CA ARG A 94 25.24 -1.74 -22.05
C ARG A 94 26.68 -1.92 -22.49
N ARG A 95 27.04 -3.08 -23.04
CA ARG A 95 28.41 -3.32 -23.56
C ARG A 95 28.79 -2.37 -24.69
N HIS A 96 27.80 -1.82 -25.38
CA HIS A 96 27.99 -0.87 -26.50
C HIS A 96 27.90 0.61 -26.08
N VAL A 97 27.63 0.90 -24.80
CA VAL A 97 27.46 2.28 -24.32
C VAL A 97 28.63 2.65 -23.41
N ASN A 98 29.21 3.82 -23.63
CA ASN A 98 30.26 4.36 -22.76
C ASN A 98 29.71 4.52 -21.33
N PHE A 99 30.44 4.03 -20.33
CA PHE A 99 29.98 4.07 -18.93
C PHE A 99 29.67 5.49 -18.44
N GLY A 100 30.43 6.49 -18.89
CA GLY A 100 30.19 7.90 -18.58
C GLY A 100 28.87 8.41 -19.16
N GLU A 101 28.56 8.05 -20.40
CA GLU A 101 27.30 8.40 -21.06
C GLU A 101 26.11 7.71 -20.40
N LEU A 102 26.25 6.43 -20.05
CA LEU A 102 25.25 5.70 -19.28
C LEU A 102 24.97 6.39 -17.94
N LYS A 103 26.02 6.79 -17.21
CA LYS A 103 25.87 7.50 -15.94
C LYS A 103 25.18 8.84 -16.14
N LYS A 104 25.51 9.59 -17.19
CA LYS A 104 24.85 10.87 -17.53
C LYS A 104 23.37 10.68 -17.83
N ARG A 105 23.04 9.74 -18.73
CA ARG A 105 21.65 9.37 -19.08
C ARG A 105 20.83 8.97 -17.86
N LEU A 106 21.44 8.23 -16.93
CA LEU A 106 20.76 7.77 -15.72
C LEU A 106 20.61 8.88 -14.67
N ARG A 107 21.58 9.80 -14.55
CA ARG A 107 21.43 11.00 -13.71
C ARG A 107 20.35 11.94 -14.24
N GLU A 108 20.25 12.07 -15.57
CA GLU A 108 19.16 12.81 -16.23
C GLU A 108 17.80 12.10 -16.04
N SER A 109 17.81 10.80 -15.69
CA SER A 109 16.59 10.03 -15.55
C SER A 109 16.01 10.12 -14.12
N PRO A 110 14.73 10.44 -13.98
CA PRO A 110 14.08 10.67 -12.69
C PRO A 110 13.78 9.37 -11.94
N VAL A 111 13.50 9.53 -10.64
CA VAL A 111 13.05 8.47 -9.74
C VAL A 111 11.83 7.75 -10.31
N ARG A 112 11.87 6.41 -10.38
CA ARG A 112 10.75 5.58 -10.83
C ARG A 112 9.94 5.06 -9.66
N LEU A 113 8.62 5.07 -9.81
CA LEU A 113 7.69 4.36 -8.94
C LEU A 113 7.47 2.94 -9.50
N VAL A 114 7.90 1.93 -8.74
CA VAL A 114 7.72 0.52 -9.08
C VAL A 114 6.62 -0.07 -8.20
N VAL A 115 5.52 -0.53 -8.80
CA VAL A 115 4.38 -1.13 -8.12
C VAL A 115 4.28 -2.62 -8.47
N ARG A 116 4.28 -3.49 -7.45
CA ARG A 116 4.13 -4.92 -7.68
C ARG A 116 2.70 -5.27 -8.07
N ALA A 117 2.52 -5.75 -9.30
CA ALA A 117 1.19 -6.07 -9.83
C ALA A 117 0.87 -7.57 -9.78
N LYS A 118 1.90 -8.43 -9.73
CA LYS A 118 1.75 -9.89 -9.76
C LYS A 118 1.80 -10.50 -8.35
N GLY A 119 0.93 -11.48 -8.11
CA GLY A 119 0.79 -12.19 -6.82
C GLY A 119 1.82 -13.30 -6.59
N SER A 120 1.38 -14.48 -6.14
CA SER A 120 2.27 -15.61 -5.80
C SER A 120 2.75 -16.44 -7.01
N GLN A 121 2.05 -16.36 -8.15
CA GLN A 121 2.36 -17.10 -9.38
C GLN A 121 3.49 -16.44 -10.17
N ILE A 122 4.69 -16.45 -9.60
CA ILE A 122 5.90 -15.80 -10.09
C ILE A 122 7.09 -16.76 -9.93
N PRO A 123 8.07 -16.80 -10.87
CA PRO A 123 9.29 -17.59 -10.71
C PRO A 123 10.15 -17.14 -9.50
N PRO A 124 10.97 -18.04 -8.92
CA PRO A 124 11.78 -17.73 -7.74
C PRO A 124 12.74 -16.56 -7.97
N GLU A 125 13.29 -16.42 -9.17
CA GLU A 125 14.21 -15.34 -9.55
C GLU A 125 13.56 -13.95 -9.47
N VAL A 126 12.35 -13.82 -10.02
CA VAL A 126 11.58 -12.57 -9.96
C VAL A 126 11.13 -12.30 -8.52
N ALA A 127 10.77 -13.35 -7.76
CA ALA A 127 10.47 -13.20 -6.34
C ALA A 127 11.69 -12.70 -5.54
N ALA A 128 12.89 -13.19 -5.86
CA ALA A 128 14.14 -12.70 -5.26
C ALA A 128 14.41 -11.23 -5.66
N ALA A 129 14.15 -10.84 -6.90
CA ALA A 129 14.27 -9.44 -7.33
C ALA A 129 13.28 -8.51 -6.57
N PHE A 130 12.03 -8.92 -6.39
CA PHE A 130 11.08 -8.17 -5.57
C PHE A 130 11.50 -8.07 -4.10
N ARG A 131 12.07 -9.14 -3.53
CA ARG A 131 12.63 -9.12 -2.17
C ARG A 131 13.76 -8.10 -2.03
N LYS A 132 14.68 -8.03 -3.01
CA LYS A 132 15.76 -7.03 -3.04
C LYS A 132 15.22 -5.60 -3.03
N LEU A 133 14.09 -5.35 -3.69
CA LEU A 133 13.42 -4.04 -3.68
C LEU A 133 12.55 -3.79 -2.43
N GLY A 134 12.33 -4.79 -1.57
CA GLY A 134 11.39 -4.69 -0.44
C GLY A 134 9.90 -4.82 -0.82
N LEU A 135 9.59 -5.24 -2.05
CA LEU A 135 8.22 -5.34 -2.58
C LEU A 135 7.61 -6.73 -2.32
N LEU A 136 7.40 -7.06 -1.04
CA LEU A 136 6.93 -8.40 -0.61
C LEU A 136 5.43 -8.64 -0.83
N LYS A 137 4.61 -7.60 -0.72
CA LYS A 137 3.15 -7.69 -0.82
C LYS A 137 2.69 -7.38 -2.25
N ILE A 138 1.52 -7.87 -2.63
CA ILE A 138 0.89 -7.41 -3.87
C ILE A 138 0.45 -5.94 -3.68
N TYR A 139 0.60 -5.12 -4.72
CA TYR A 139 0.36 -3.68 -4.69
C TYR A 139 1.25 -2.87 -3.73
N SER A 140 2.32 -3.45 -3.20
CA SER A 140 3.37 -2.64 -2.60
C SER A 140 4.09 -1.84 -3.69
N ALA A 141 4.48 -0.62 -3.37
CA ALA A 141 5.23 0.24 -4.26
C ALA A 141 6.48 0.82 -3.60
N ARG A 142 7.50 1.14 -4.38
CA ARG A 142 8.70 1.80 -3.91
C ARG A 142 9.21 2.80 -4.94
N LEU A 143 9.67 3.95 -4.46
CA LEU A 143 10.40 4.94 -5.25
C LEU A 143 11.86 4.49 -5.33
N ILE A 144 12.40 4.40 -6.55
CA ILE A 144 13.75 3.89 -6.79
C ILE A 144 14.47 4.84 -7.75
N SER A 145 15.65 5.31 -7.36
CA SER A 145 16.58 6.00 -8.26
C SER A 145 17.23 5.02 -9.23
N LEU A 146 17.39 5.46 -10.48
CA LEU A 146 17.98 4.65 -11.53
C LEU A 146 19.49 4.76 -11.51
N THR A 147 20.13 3.64 -11.20
CA THR A 147 21.58 3.47 -11.25
C THR A 147 21.91 2.42 -12.30
N PRO A 148 23.17 2.34 -12.75
CA PRO A 148 23.59 1.25 -13.61
C PRO A 148 23.28 -0.13 -13.01
N ARG A 149 23.15 -0.27 -11.69
CA ARG A 149 22.78 -1.55 -11.08
C ARG A 149 21.26 -1.76 -11.06
N THR A 150 20.49 -0.74 -10.70
CA THR A 150 19.03 -0.86 -10.54
C THR A 150 18.28 -0.85 -11.87
N GLU A 151 18.78 -0.17 -12.90
CA GLU A 151 18.12 -0.09 -14.22
C GLU A 151 17.89 -1.49 -14.82
N LYS A 152 18.91 -2.39 -14.81
CA LYS A 152 18.78 -3.78 -15.26
C LYS A 152 17.64 -4.49 -14.52
N LEU A 153 17.65 -4.39 -13.19
CA LEU A 153 16.68 -5.08 -12.36
C LEU A 153 15.25 -4.55 -12.60
N ILE A 154 15.08 -3.24 -12.73
CA ILE A 154 13.78 -2.62 -13.00
C ILE A 154 13.26 -3.03 -14.38
N GLU A 155 14.11 -3.04 -15.41
CA GLU A 155 13.73 -3.50 -16.74
C GLU A 155 13.30 -4.97 -16.76
N GLN A 156 14.02 -5.83 -16.03
CA GLN A 156 13.64 -7.24 -15.89
C GLN A 156 12.29 -7.40 -15.17
N LEU A 157 11.96 -6.50 -14.23
CA LEU A 157 10.70 -6.52 -13.48
C LEU A 157 9.52 -5.91 -14.23
N THR A 158 9.72 -5.10 -15.28
CA THR A 158 8.66 -4.50 -16.10
C THR A 158 7.48 -5.43 -16.46
N PRO A 159 7.66 -6.70 -16.85
CA PRO A 159 6.52 -7.60 -17.11
C PRO A 159 5.72 -8.05 -15.86
N PHE A 160 6.26 -7.87 -14.65
CA PHE A 160 5.66 -8.30 -13.37
C PHE A 160 5.22 -7.14 -12.48
N SER A 161 5.71 -5.93 -12.74
CA SER A 161 5.42 -4.69 -12.01
C SER A 161 4.97 -3.58 -12.95
N ILE A 162 4.19 -2.65 -12.45
CA ILE A 162 3.91 -1.38 -13.12
C ILE A 162 5.04 -0.43 -12.76
N VAL A 163 5.71 0.12 -13.76
CA VAL A 163 6.81 1.06 -13.58
C VAL A 163 6.43 2.36 -14.26
N GLY A 164 6.54 3.47 -13.56
CA GLY A 164 6.24 4.79 -14.11
C GLY A 164 7.04 5.87 -13.40
N GLN A 165 7.03 7.07 -13.98
CA GLN A 165 7.59 8.26 -13.36
C GLN A 165 6.44 9.04 -12.71
N PRO A 166 6.49 9.29 -11.39
CA PRO A 166 5.48 10.11 -10.73
C PRO A 166 5.77 11.59 -10.94
N ASP A 167 4.71 12.40 -11.07
CA ASP A 167 4.83 13.86 -11.07
C ASP A 167 5.15 14.38 -9.65
N ARG A 168 5.70 15.59 -9.53
CA ARG A 168 5.98 16.23 -8.21
C ARG A 168 4.76 16.21 -7.29
N ALA A 169 3.58 16.59 -7.81
CA ALA A 169 2.33 16.58 -7.07
C ALA A 169 1.90 15.17 -6.62
N GLN A 170 2.20 14.14 -7.43
CA GLN A 170 1.91 12.75 -7.08
C GLN A 170 2.85 12.26 -5.98
N VAL A 171 4.14 12.59 -6.06
CA VAL A 171 5.13 12.27 -5.02
C VAL A 171 4.73 12.92 -3.69
N GLU A 172 4.37 14.19 -3.71
CA GLU A 172 3.93 14.91 -2.51
C GLU A 172 2.70 14.26 -1.88
N SER A 173 1.64 14.03 -2.67
CA SER A 173 0.42 13.39 -2.18
C SER A 173 0.70 12.01 -1.60
N LEU A 174 1.58 11.24 -2.24
CA LEU A 174 1.96 9.90 -1.84
C LEU A 174 2.75 9.90 -0.52
N LEU A 175 3.71 10.81 -0.35
CA LEU A 175 4.48 10.95 0.89
C LEU A 175 3.60 11.43 2.05
N ARG A 176 2.74 12.43 1.83
CA ARG A 176 1.83 12.93 2.88
C ARG A 176 0.81 11.88 3.34
N THR A 177 0.31 11.03 2.43
CA THR A 177 -0.76 10.07 2.75
C THR A 177 -0.26 8.69 3.18
N ARG A 178 0.89 8.24 2.66
CA ARG A 178 1.41 6.87 2.87
C ARG A 178 2.89 6.82 3.22
N GLY A 179 3.55 7.96 3.36
CA GLY A 179 4.95 8.07 3.74
C GLY A 179 5.25 7.37 5.05
N SER A 180 6.25 6.49 5.02
CA SER A 180 6.80 5.89 6.23
C SER A 180 8.30 5.78 6.10
N LEU A 181 8.99 5.95 7.21
CA LEU A 181 10.43 5.80 7.34
C LEU A 181 10.74 4.38 7.79
N TYR A 182 11.71 3.77 7.12
CA TYR A 182 12.29 2.49 7.45
C TYR A 182 13.54 2.71 8.30
N ASN A 183 13.56 2.08 9.48
CA ASN A 183 14.72 2.08 10.34
C ASN A 183 15.41 0.71 10.19
N GLU A 184 16.65 0.73 9.68
CA GLU A 184 17.41 -0.49 9.36
C GLU A 184 17.78 -1.29 10.61
N GLU A 185 18.10 -0.60 11.72
CA GLU A 185 18.51 -1.22 12.98
C GLU A 185 17.38 -2.02 13.62
N THR A 186 16.18 -1.44 13.66
CA THR A 186 15.00 -2.07 14.27
C THR A 186 14.20 -2.92 13.27
N GLN A 187 14.50 -2.82 11.98
CA GLN A 187 13.71 -3.40 10.89
C GLN A 187 12.21 -3.01 10.95
N THR A 188 11.90 -1.85 11.53
CA THR A 188 10.54 -1.35 11.67
C THR A 188 10.27 -0.19 10.72
N LYS A 189 8.99 -0.01 10.38
CA LYS A 189 8.52 1.18 9.66
C LYS A 189 7.71 2.09 10.57
N ARG A 190 7.96 3.40 10.52
CA ARG A 190 7.22 4.42 11.25
C ARG A 190 6.57 5.40 10.27
N LEU A 191 5.30 5.72 10.46
CA LEU A 191 4.61 6.72 9.64
C LEU A 191 5.23 8.10 9.88
N ILE A 192 5.34 8.92 8.83
CA ILE A 192 5.79 10.31 8.95
C ILE A 192 4.67 11.11 9.63
N SER A 193 4.82 11.39 10.93
CA SER A 193 3.84 12.13 11.73
C SER A 193 4.18 13.61 11.89
N GLY A 194 5.43 14.00 11.66
CA GLY A 194 5.90 15.38 11.77
C GLY A 194 7.35 15.52 11.31
N ASN A 195 7.79 16.78 11.15
CA ASN A 195 9.11 17.10 10.59
C ASN A 195 10.26 16.61 11.47
N LEU A 196 10.11 16.62 12.80
CA LEU A 196 11.14 16.14 13.73
C LEU A 196 11.59 14.70 13.42
N LEU A 197 10.67 13.82 13.04
CA LEU A 197 11.00 12.43 12.71
C LEU A 197 11.77 12.33 11.39
N LEU A 198 11.47 13.21 10.43
CA LEU A 198 12.18 13.30 9.16
C LEU A 198 13.59 13.85 9.36
N GLU A 199 13.71 14.96 10.08
CA GLU A 199 14.98 15.59 10.42
C GLU A 199 15.92 14.64 11.18
N GLN A 200 15.40 13.87 12.13
CA GLN A 200 16.20 12.86 12.84
C GLN A 200 16.73 11.76 11.92
N ALA A 201 15.98 11.37 10.87
CA ALA A 201 16.36 10.30 9.96
C ALA A 201 17.20 10.77 8.77
N LEU A 202 16.95 11.99 8.28
CA LEU A 202 17.45 12.50 7.01
C LEU A 202 18.16 13.86 7.13
N GLY A 203 18.30 14.42 8.32
CA GLY A 203 18.95 15.71 8.55
C GLY A 203 20.40 15.76 8.04
N GLN A 204 21.09 14.62 8.05
CA GLN A 204 22.43 14.47 7.46
C GLN A 204 22.48 14.73 5.95
N TYR A 205 21.33 14.64 5.25
CA TYR A 205 21.20 14.88 3.81
C TYR A 205 20.53 16.22 3.49
N ASN A 206 20.44 17.13 4.47
CA ASN A 206 19.75 18.43 4.36
C ASN A 206 18.25 18.31 4.03
N VAL A 207 17.58 17.24 4.51
CA VAL A 207 16.14 17.07 4.38
C VAL A 207 15.49 17.24 5.75
N LEU A 208 14.81 18.37 5.96
CA LEU A 208 14.19 18.72 7.24
C LEU A 208 12.67 18.50 7.22
N CYS A 209 12.04 18.77 6.09
CA CYS A 209 10.59 18.65 5.92
C CYS A 209 10.18 17.74 4.74
N ILE A 210 8.87 17.51 4.59
CA ILE A 210 8.33 16.71 3.47
C ILE A 210 8.55 17.45 2.14
N GLU A 211 8.50 18.77 2.15
CA GLU A 211 8.71 19.62 0.98
C GLU A 211 10.14 19.47 0.44
N ASP A 212 11.15 19.49 1.31
CA ASP A 212 12.55 19.22 0.95
C ASP A 212 12.73 17.81 0.41
N LEU A 213 12.01 16.84 0.99
CA LEU A 213 12.05 15.46 0.54
C LEU A 213 11.48 15.32 -0.89
N VAL A 214 10.37 16.01 -1.18
CA VAL A 214 9.75 16.05 -2.51
C VAL A 214 10.69 16.73 -3.50
N GLU A 215 11.31 17.85 -3.12
CA GLU A 215 12.27 18.57 -3.96
C GLU A 215 13.48 17.68 -4.30
N THR A 216 14.04 17.01 -3.29
CA THR A 216 15.17 16.11 -3.45
C THR A 216 14.86 14.98 -4.45
N ILE A 217 13.66 14.39 -4.35
CA ILE A 217 13.19 13.33 -5.26
C ILE A 217 12.90 13.84 -6.66
N ALA A 218 12.29 15.03 -6.80
CA ALA A 218 11.91 15.60 -8.09
C ALA A 218 13.12 16.10 -8.89
N THR A 219 14.06 16.77 -8.22
CA THR A 219 15.25 17.39 -8.83
C THR A 219 16.44 16.43 -8.90
N HIS A 220 16.31 15.23 -8.32
CA HIS A 220 17.34 14.20 -8.26
C HIS A 220 18.66 14.69 -7.60
N GLY A 221 18.57 15.19 -6.35
CA GLY A 221 19.73 15.62 -5.56
C GLY A 221 20.85 14.56 -5.36
N GLU A 222 21.99 14.99 -4.80
CA GLU A 222 23.21 14.17 -4.71
C GLU A 222 23.04 12.89 -3.88
N HIS A 223 22.22 12.92 -2.83
CA HIS A 223 22.00 11.82 -1.88
C HIS A 223 20.64 11.14 -2.01
N VAL A 224 20.01 11.22 -3.19
CA VAL A 224 18.67 10.65 -3.40
C VAL A 224 18.62 9.16 -3.17
N GLU A 225 19.68 8.42 -3.50
CA GLU A 225 19.72 6.98 -3.29
C GLU A 225 19.62 6.62 -1.81
N GLU A 226 20.38 7.32 -0.96
CA GLU A 226 20.39 7.16 0.48
C GLU A 226 19.05 7.57 1.10
N VAL A 227 18.54 8.74 0.70
CA VAL A 227 17.22 9.24 1.14
C VAL A 227 16.11 8.24 0.80
N LEU A 228 16.09 7.66 -0.41
CA LEU A 228 15.11 6.67 -0.82
C LEU A 228 15.25 5.31 -0.11
N ARG A 229 16.42 4.97 0.45
CA ARG A 229 16.60 3.75 1.27
C ARG A 229 15.86 3.86 2.59
N HIS A 230 15.89 5.04 3.20
CA HIS A 230 15.16 5.34 4.43
C HIS A 230 13.64 5.41 4.24
N ILE A 231 13.14 5.57 3.01
CA ILE A 231 11.69 5.51 2.75
C ILE A 231 11.25 4.04 2.63
N ALA A 232 10.32 3.64 3.49
CA ALA A 232 9.73 2.32 3.45
C ALA A 232 8.79 2.15 2.23
N PRO A 233 8.58 0.90 1.75
CA PRO A 233 7.62 0.64 0.68
C PRO A 233 6.19 1.08 1.05
N PHE A 234 5.52 1.71 0.09
CA PHE A 234 4.12 2.12 0.17
C PHE A 234 3.21 0.92 0.01
N ASP A 235 2.21 0.78 0.86
CA ASP A 235 1.17 -0.24 0.72
C ASP A 235 -0.01 0.39 -0.03
N PHE A 236 -0.23 0.06 -1.32
CA PHE A 236 -1.41 0.53 -2.07
C PHE A 236 -2.63 -0.39 -1.90
N HIS A 237 -3.81 0.19 -2.13
CA HIS A 237 -5.03 -0.58 -2.34
C HIS A 237 -5.13 -1.03 -3.81
N PRO A 238 -5.77 -2.18 -4.09
CA PRO A 238 -6.06 -2.59 -5.45
C PRO A 238 -6.90 -1.51 -6.16
N PRO A 239 -6.58 -1.14 -7.42
CA PRO A 239 -7.35 -0.14 -8.15
C PRO A 239 -8.82 -0.54 -8.29
N ARG A 240 -9.74 0.40 -8.06
CA ARG A 240 -11.19 0.15 -8.04
C ARG A 240 -11.68 -0.45 -9.36
N GLN A 241 -11.07 -0.08 -10.48
CA GLN A 241 -11.39 -0.58 -11.82
C GLN A 241 -11.24 -2.11 -11.94
N LEU A 242 -10.35 -2.73 -11.15
CA LEU A 242 -10.20 -4.19 -11.16
C LEU A 242 -11.47 -4.92 -10.66
N PHE A 243 -12.29 -4.26 -9.84
CA PHE A 243 -13.52 -4.84 -9.29
C PHE A 243 -14.69 -4.82 -10.28
N ILE A 244 -14.64 -3.94 -11.29
CA ILE A 244 -15.66 -3.84 -12.34
C ILE A 244 -15.49 -5.00 -13.33
N GLU A 245 -14.25 -5.29 -13.73
CA GLU A 245 -13.97 -6.31 -14.75
C GLU A 245 -13.69 -7.71 -14.17
N ARG A 246 -14.49 -8.26 -13.25
CA ARG A 246 -14.17 -9.51 -12.51
C ARG A 246 -13.73 -10.71 -13.38
N HIS A 247 -14.13 -10.74 -14.65
CA HIS A 247 -13.85 -11.84 -15.59
C HIS A 247 -12.43 -11.87 -16.17
N ARG A 248 -11.69 -10.76 -16.15
CA ARG A 248 -10.32 -10.71 -16.70
C ARG A 248 -9.28 -11.01 -15.63
N SER A 249 -8.21 -11.72 -16.02
CA SER A 249 -7.05 -11.85 -15.13
C SER A 249 -6.38 -10.48 -14.94
N VAL A 250 -5.81 -10.20 -13.76
CA VAL A 250 -5.15 -8.92 -13.46
C VAL A 250 -4.10 -8.56 -14.52
N HIS A 251 -3.46 -9.55 -15.14
CA HIS A 251 -2.51 -9.33 -16.24
C HIS A 251 -3.18 -8.80 -17.51
N GLN A 252 -4.33 -9.36 -17.92
CA GLN A 252 -5.10 -8.89 -19.09
C GLN A 252 -5.72 -7.51 -18.86
N LYS A 253 -6.16 -7.23 -17.62
CA LYS A 253 -6.62 -5.89 -17.23
C LYS A 253 -5.50 -4.86 -17.34
N LEU A 254 -4.29 -5.28 -16.95
CA LEU A 254 -3.12 -4.41 -16.97
C LEU A 254 -2.46 -4.34 -18.36
N GLU A 255 -2.58 -5.34 -19.24
CA GLU A 255 -2.12 -5.25 -20.64
C GLU A 255 -2.89 -4.20 -21.44
N ILE A 256 -4.15 -3.95 -21.10
CA ILE A 256 -4.95 -2.83 -21.64
C ILE A 256 -4.42 -1.47 -21.09
N VAL A 257 -3.87 -1.46 -19.88
CA VAL A 257 -3.34 -0.26 -19.21
C VAL A 257 -1.87 0.04 -19.61
N ASN A 258 -1.12 -0.97 -20.05
CA ASN A 258 0.33 -0.90 -20.18
C ASN A 258 0.84 -0.76 -21.62
N LYS A 259 0.08 -0.08 -22.50
CA LYS A 259 0.65 0.46 -23.73
C LYS A 259 1.19 1.88 -23.54
N HIS A 260 0.46 2.82 -22.91
CA HIS A 260 0.99 4.18 -22.63
C HIS A 260 0.28 4.99 -21.51
N SER A 261 -0.76 4.52 -20.80
CA SER A 261 -1.80 5.46 -20.32
C SER A 261 -2.53 5.09 -19.01
N PHE A 262 -1.89 5.33 -17.86
CA PHE A 262 -2.65 5.76 -16.67
C PHE A 262 -2.30 7.19 -16.30
N ALA A 263 -1.02 7.56 -16.38
CA ALA A 263 -0.60 8.96 -16.33
C ALA A 263 -1.15 9.76 -17.51
N ALA A 264 -1.11 9.22 -18.74
CA ALA A 264 -1.74 9.87 -19.89
C ALA A 264 -3.28 9.92 -19.78
N TYR A 265 -3.93 8.86 -19.26
CA TYR A 265 -5.38 8.87 -19.00
C TYR A 265 -5.78 9.90 -17.93
N LEU A 266 -5.03 9.98 -16.83
CA LEU A 266 -5.23 11.02 -15.80
C LEU A 266 -4.95 12.41 -16.34
N SER A 267 -3.90 12.58 -17.16
CA SER A 267 -3.60 13.82 -17.88
C SER A 267 -4.78 14.25 -18.74
N ASP A 268 -5.32 13.36 -19.59
CA ASP A 268 -6.46 13.66 -20.46
C ASP A 268 -7.72 14.01 -19.65
N GLN A 269 -8.01 13.26 -18.58
CA GLN A 269 -9.14 13.56 -17.68
C GLN A 269 -8.99 14.92 -16.99
N LEU A 270 -7.77 15.25 -16.52
CA LEU A 270 -7.51 16.54 -15.89
C LEU A 270 -7.55 17.70 -16.91
N GLN A 271 -7.08 17.47 -18.15
CA GLN A 271 -7.18 18.43 -19.25
C GLN A 271 -8.64 18.69 -19.67
N GLN A 272 -9.50 17.66 -19.68
CA GLN A 272 -10.92 17.84 -19.94
C GLN A 272 -11.58 18.74 -18.87
N ILE A 273 -11.25 18.53 -17.59
CA ILE A 273 -11.79 19.35 -16.49
C ILE A 273 -11.30 20.81 -16.57
N THR A 274 -10.04 21.06 -16.94
CA THR A 274 -9.54 22.43 -17.12
C THR A 274 -10.16 23.13 -18.32
N VAL A 275 -10.34 22.44 -19.45
CA VAL A 275 -11.03 22.98 -20.63
C VAL A 275 -12.48 23.33 -20.31
N GLU A 276 -13.20 22.47 -19.56
CA GLU A 276 -14.56 22.77 -19.11
C GLU A 276 -14.63 23.98 -18.17
N LYS A 277 -13.68 24.10 -17.22
CA LYS A 277 -13.60 25.29 -16.34
C LYS A 277 -13.36 26.56 -17.15
N GLN A 278 -12.43 26.54 -18.11
CA GLN A 278 -12.15 27.69 -18.99
C GLN A 278 -13.37 28.07 -19.85
N ARG A 279 -14.11 27.09 -20.36
CA ARG A 279 -15.37 27.35 -21.08
C ARG A 279 -16.42 28.02 -20.18
N LYS A 280 -16.56 27.56 -18.94
CA LYS A 280 -17.50 28.15 -17.96
C LYS A 280 -17.10 29.58 -17.57
N THR A 281 -15.82 29.87 -17.34
CA THR A 281 -15.35 31.22 -17.03
C THR A 281 -15.51 32.17 -18.23
N ALA A 282 -15.20 31.72 -19.44
CA ALA A 282 -15.43 32.50 -20.66
C ALA A 282 -16.93 32.80 -20.90
N ALA A 283 -17.82 31.85 -20.63
CA ALA A 283 -19.26 32.07 -20.71
C ALA A 283 -19.76 33.07 -19.65
N ALA A 284 -19.22 33.02 -18.43
CA ALA A 284 -19.52 33.98 -17.37
C ALA A 284 -19.05 35.40 -17.74
N ALA A 285 -17.85 35.54 -18.31
CA ALA A 285 -17.32 36.80 -18.81
C ALA A 285 -18.17 37.37 -19.96
N LYS A 286 -18.61 36.54 -20.91
CA LYS A 286 -19.54 37.00 -21.97
C LYS A 286 -20.87 37.50 -21.38
N LYS A 287 -21.42 36.83 -20.37
CA LYS A 287 -22.65 37.28 -19.70
C LYS A 287 -22.44 38.62 -19.00
N SER A 288 -21.34 38.83 -18.28
CA SER A 288 -21.08 40.12 -17.63
C SER A 288 -20.86 41.25 -18.64
N THR A 289 -20.14 41.00 -19.75
CA THR A 289 -19.98 41.99 -20.82
C THR A 289 -21.31 42.33 -21.49
N THR A 290 -22.18 41.33 -21.74
CA THR A 290 -23.51 41.57 -22.34
C THR A 290 -24.41 42.39 -21.40
N VAL A 291 -24.34 42.13 -20.09
CA VAL A 291 -25.07 42.92 -19.07
C VAL A 291 -24.51 44.35 -18.97
N ALA A 292 -23.19 44.53 -19.06
CA ALA A 292 -22.56 45.84 -19.06
C ALA A 292 -22.91 46.67 -20.31
N VAL A 293 -22.97 46.04 -21.49
CA VAL A 293 -23.39 46.70 -22.74
C VAL A 293 -24.87 47.08 -22.67
N LYS A 294 -25.75 46.21 -22.16
CA LYS A 294 -27.17 46.55 -21.96
C LYS A 294 -27.38 47.68 -20.94
N ARG A 295 -26.54 47.78 -19.90
CA ARG A 295 -26.58 48.88 -18.92
C ARG A 295 -26.02 50.21 -19.45
N LYS A 296 -25.21 50.20 -20.51
CA LYS A 296 -24.73 51.43 -21.17
C LYS A 296 -25.66 51.90 -22.29
N ALA A 297 -26.54 51.04 -22.80
CA ALA A 297 -27.50 51.35 -23.86
C ALA A 297 -28.90 51.70 -23.33
N ALA A 298 -29.14 51.56 -22.02
CA ALA A 298 -30.32 52.03 -21.30
C ALA A 298 -29.93 53.24 -20.46
#